data_AF-A0A383A7M5-F1
#
_entry.id   AF-A0A383A7M5-F1
#
_cell.length_a   1.000
_cell.length_b   1.000
_cell.length_c   1.000
_cell.angle_alpha   90.00
_cell.angle_beta   90.00
_cell.angle_gamma   90.00
#
_symmetry.space_group_name_H-M   'P 1'
#
loop_
_entity.id
_entity.type
_entity.pdbx_description
1 polymer ?
#
loop_
_entity_poly.entity_id
_entity_poly.type
_entity_poly.pdbx_seq_one_letter_code
_entity_poly.pdbx_strand_id
1 'polypeptide(L)'
;EIGPKKAAIPALLAVSGLHQHLIENGKRTKVSIILESGEPREVHHFALLLGYGVDLINPYLALETVRHLISEGDIDLDPAKAVSNFLKANTNGVVKTMSKMGISTVASYRGAQIFEAIGLNKEIVDKYFTNTASRVEGIGMDLIAEDARAFHANAFEPRPDEKSAPLDPGGIYQWRANGERHLFNPVTIHKLQQATRQGDFAVFKEYSNAINDQSRETFTLRGLMEFKFEESKSIPIDEVEPASEIVKRFKTG
;
A
#
# COMPACT_ATOMS: atom_id res chain seq x y z
N GLU A 1 -3.71 4.05 25.67
CA GLU A 1 -2.43 3.34 25.82
C GLU A 1 -2.50 1.98 25.15
N ILE A 2 -1.57 1.72 24.24
CA ILE A 2 -1.34 0.41 23.62
C ILE A 2 -0.60 -0.45 24.63
N GLY A 3 -0.91 -1.74 24.69
CA GLY A 3 -0.20 -2.67 25.57
C GLY A 3 -0.58 -4.11 25.28
N PRO A 4 -0.09 -5.09 26.07
CA PRO A 4 -0.28 -6.51 25.79
C PRO A 4 -1.73 -6.99 25.69
N LYS A 5 -2.70 -6.17 26.16
CA LYS A 5 -4.14 -6.47 26.13
C LYS A 5 -4.95 -5.46 25.31
N LYS A 6 -4.32 -4.51 24.63
CA LYS A 6 -4.97 -3.41 23.90
C LYS A 6 -4.26 -3.16 22.57
N ALA A 7 -4.90 -3.59 21.48
CA ALA A 7 -4.47 -3.26 20.12
C ALA A 7 -4.76 -1.79 19.80
N ALA A 8 -3.97 -1.21 18.90
CA ALA A 8 -4.20 0.13 18.40
C ALA A 8 -5.33 0.12 17.35
N ILE A 9 -6.14 1.18 17.32
CA ILE A 9 -7.02 1.45 16.18
C ILE A 9 -6.14 2.04 15.06
N PRO A 10 -6.27 1.59 13.79
CA PRO A 10 -5.55 2.19 12.68
C PRO A 10 -5.74 3.71 12.67
N ALA A 11 -4.62 4.44 12.61
CA ALA A 11 -4.63 5.87 12.90
C ALA A 11 -5.54 6.65 11.94
N LEU A 12 -5.51 6.27 10.65
CA LEU A 12 -6.34 6.86 9.61
C LEU A 12 -7.84 6.63 9.85
N LEU A 13 -8.23 5.42 10.23
CA LEU A 13 -9.63 5.07 10.53
C LEU A 13 -10.15 5.88 11.72
N ALA A 14 -9.34 5.98 12.79
CA ALA A 14 -9.70 6.73 13.99
C ALA A 14 -9.92 8.23 13.70
N VAL A 15 -8.97 8.88 13.02
CA VAL A 15 -9.07 10.32 12.75
C VAL A 15 -10.13 10.65 11.72
N SER A 16 -10.29 9.81 10.69
CA SER A 16 -11.30 10.04 9.66
C SER A 16 -12.71 9.89 10.23
N GLY A 17 -12.95 8.86 11.05
CA GLY A 17 -14.22 8.71 11.76
C GLY A 17 -14.54 9.89 12.67
N LEU A 18 -13.56 10.36 13.45
CA LEU A 18 -13.72 11.55 14.28
C LEU A 18 -13.98 12.81 13.43
N HIS A 19 -13.26 12.97 12.33
CA HIS A 19 -13.40 14.10 11.43
C HIS A 19 -14.81 14.17 10.84
N GLN A 20 -15.33 13.06 10.31
CA GLN A 20 -16.68 12.97 9.74
C GLN A 20 -17.74 13.25 10.81
N HIS A 21 -17.62 12.60 11.97
CA HIS A 21 -18.55 12.83 13.08
C HIS A 21 -18.61 14.30 13.50
N LEU A 22 -17.47 15.00 13.54
CA LEU A 22 -17.43 16.43 13.86
C LEU A 22 -18.02 17.31 12.75
N ILE A 23 -17.91 16.91 11.48
CA ILE A 23 -18.55 17.60 10.36
C ILE A 23 -20.07 17.47 10.46
N GLU A 24 -20.58 16.24 10.60
CA GLU A 24 -22.02 15.94 10.70
C GLU A 24 -22.69 16.69 11.85
N ASN A 25 -21.95 16.90 12.95
CA ASN A 25 -22.45 17.60 14.13
C ASN A 25 -22.16 19.12 14.12
N GLY A 26 -21.60 19.68 13.03
CA GLY A 26 -21.29 21.11 12.91
C GLY A 26 -20.25 21.62 13.93
N LYS A 27 -19.40 20.72 14.43
CA LYS A 27 -18.38 21.01 15.47
C LYS A 27 -16.96 21.08 14.92
N ARG A 28 -16.70 20.63 13.68
CA ARG A 28 -15.34 20.55 13.11
C ARG A 28 -14.60 21.88 13.08
N THR A 29 -15.30 23.01 12.92
CA THR A 29 -14.70 24.36 12.90
C THR A 29 -14.31 24.87 14.28
N LYS A 30 -14.76 24.22 15.36
CA LYS A 30 -14.54 24.65 16.75
C LYS A 30 -13.33 23.97 17.41
N VAL A 31 -12.75 22.97 16.76
CA VAL A 31 -11.69 22.14 17.32
C VAL A 31 -10.60 21.85 16.29
N SER A 32 -9.39 21.57 16.77
CA SER A 32 -8.32 21.00 15.96
C SER A 32 -8.11 19.53 16.32
N ILE A 33 -7.80 18.71 15.34
CA ILE A 33 -7.48 17.29 15.49
C ILE A 33 -5.96 17.15 15.46
N ILE A 34 -5.36 16.81 16.59
CA ILE A 34 -3.94 16.48 16.69
C ILE A 34 -3.83 14.97 16.85
N LEU A 35 -3.05 14.33 15.98
CA LEU A 35 -2.79 12.90 16.04
C LEU A 35 -1.38 12.65 16.58
N GLU A 36 -1.30 11.89 17.66
CA GLU A 36 -0.07 11.26 18.12
C GLU A 36 -0.13 9.77 17.80
N SER A 37 0.78 9.27 16.96
CA SER A 37 0.72 7.88 16.50
C SER A 37 2.11 7.33 16.16
N GLY A 38 2.28 6.03 16.38
CA GLY A 38 3.49 5.30 15.99
C GLY A 38 3.45 4.72 14.57
N GLU A 39 2.29 4.80 13.89
CA GLU A 39 2.07 4.26 12.56
C GLU A 39 2.63 5.11 11.40
N PRO A 40 2.51 6.46 11.41
CA PRO A 40 2.91 7.30 10.28
C PRO A 40 4.43 7.38 10.17
N ARG A 41 4.96 7.04 9.00
CA ARG A 41 6.41 6.99 8.73
C ARG A 41 6.76 7.34 7.27
N GLU A 42 5.84 7.09 6.34
CA GLU A 42 6.00 7.38 4.92
C GLU A 42 5.16 8.60 4.51
N VAL A 43 5.60 9.28 3.46
CA VAL A 43 4.94 10.45 2.86
C VAL A 43 3.44 10.22 2.65
N HIS A 44 3.05 9.04 2.19
CA HIS A 44 1.65 8.71 1.90
C HIS A 44 0.80 8.65 3.17
N HIS A 45 1.35 8.17 4.30
CA HIS A 45 0.63 8.16 5.58
C HIS A 45 0.30 9.59 6.02
N PHE A 46 1.27 10.51 5.93
CA PHE A 46 1.04 11.93 6.26
C PHE A 46 0.03 12.58 5.31
N ALA A 47 0.13 12.29 4.02
CA ALA A 47 -0.80 12.82 3.01
C ALA A 47 -2.25 12.35 3.27
N LEU A 48 -2.46 11.05 3.55
CA LEU A 48 -3.77 10.51 3.91
C LEU A 48 -4.31 11.17 5.18
N LEU A 49 -3.53 11.21 6.26
CA LEU A 49 -3.97 11.78 7.53
C LEU A 49 -4.40 13.25 7.40
N LEU A 50 -3.63 14.06 6.67
CA LEU A 50 -4.01 15.44 6.37
C LEU A 50 -5.28 15.47 5.50
N GLY A 51 -5.33 14.68 4.43
CA GLY A 51 -6.46 14.60 3.50
C GLY A 51 -7.77 14.16 4.14
N TYR A 52 -7.70 13.43 5.26
CA TYR A 52 -8.85 12.99 6.07
C TYR A 52 -9.01 13.79 7.38
N GLY A 53 -8.41 14.98 7.46
CA GLY A 53 -8.84 16.03 8.39
C GLY A 53 -7.96 16.26 9.61
N VAL A 54 -6.79 15.62 9.72
CA VAL A 54 -5.83 15.91 10.79
C VAL A 54 -5.19 17.29 10.59
N ASP A 55 -5.04 18.04 11.69
CA ASP A 55 -4.40 19.36 11.68
C ASP A 55 -2.89 19.28 11.95
N LEU A 56 -2.47 18.42 12.88
CA LEU A 56 -1.08 18.20 13.25
C LEU A 56 -0.82 16.72 13.54
N ILE A 57 0.32 16.21 13.08
CA ILE A 57 0.72 14.81 13.25
C ILE A 57 2.04 14.78 14.03
N ASN A 58 2.06 14.08 15.16
CA ASN A 58 3.26 13.71 15.91
C ASN A 58 3.56 12.21 15.68
N PRO A 59 4.47 11.87 14.74
CA PRO A 59 4.84 10.50 14.44
C PRO A 59 5.89 9.99 15.44
N TYR A 60 5.53 9.91 16.72
CA TYR A 60 6.50 9.75 17.81
C TYR A 60 7.44 8.55 17.62
N LEU A 61 6.91 7.41 17.18
CA LEU A 61 7.70 6.18 17.03
C LEU A 61 8.69 6.28 15.87
N ALA A 62 8.29 6.87 14.74
CA ALA A 62 9.21 7.07 13.62
C ALA A 62 10.37 8.01 13.99
N LEU A 63 10.08 9.07 14.77
CA LEU A 63 11.12 9.96 15.27
C LEU A 63 12.05 9.23 16.25
N GLU A 64 11.51 8.36 17.09
CA GLU A 64 12.31 7.56 18.01
C GLU A 64 13.17 6.52 17.28
N THR A 65 12.64 5.88 16.23
CA THR A 65 13.40 4.99 15.36
C THR A 65 14.59 5.72 14.72
N VAL A 66 14.41 6.95 14.24
CA VAL A 66 15.52 7.76 13.70
C VAL A 66 16.61 7.99 14.75
N ARG A 67 16.23 8.30 16.00
CA ARG A 67 17.21 8.47 17.10
C ARG A 67 17.90 7.16 17.45
N HIS A 68 17.15 6.06 17.46
CA HIS A 68 17.68 4.75 17.78
C HIS A 68 18.72 4.28 16.75
N LEU A 69 18.48 4.49 15.45
CA LEU A 69 19.46 4.17 14.40
C LEU A 69 20.79 4.92 14.58
N ILE A 70 20.75 6.12 15.14
CA ILE A 70 21.96 6.90 15.44
C ILE A 70 22.64 6.37 16.69
N SER A 71 21.88 5.99 17.73
CA SER A 71 22.46 5.42 18.95
C SER A 71 23.16 4.08 18.69
N GLU A 72 22.65 3.28 17.76
CA GLU A 72 23.27 2.02 17.32
C GLU A 72 24.47 2.24 16.36
N GLY A 73 24.65 3.47 15.86
CA GLY A 73 25.74 3.82 14.94
C GLY A 73 25.47 3.47 13.46
N ASP A 74 24.24 3.09 13.11
CA ASP A 74 23.84 2.83 11.71
C ASP A 74 23.85 4.11 10.85
N ILE A 75 23.67 5.27 11.50
CA ILE A 75 23.67 6.59 10.87
C ILE A 75 24.62 7.51 11.61
N ASP A 76 25.66 7.99 10.92
CA ASP A 76 26.59 9.00 11.45
C ASP A 76 26.04 10.43 11.20
N LEU A 77 25.15 10.89 12.08
CA LEU A 77 24.58 12.24 12.05
C LEU A 77 24.11 12.67 13.44
N ASP A 78 24.15 13.97 13.73
CA ASP A 78 23.53 14.53 14.93
C ASP A 78 22.01 14.17 15.01
N PRO A 79 21.51 13.67 16.16
CA PRO A 79 20.11 13.28 16.31
C PRO A 79 19.08 14.36 15.97
N ALA A 80 19.33 15.62 16.37
CA ALA A 80 18.40 16.71 16.10
C ALA A 80 18.37 17.03 14.59
N LYS A 81 19.53 17.00 13.94
CA LYS A 81 19.62 17.16 12.47
C LYS A 81 18.94 16.01 11.72
N ALA A 82 19.09 14.77 12.16
CA ALA A 82 18.43 13.62 11.54
C ALA A 82 16.90 13.70 11.62
N VAL A 83 16.36 14.05 12.79
CA VAL A 83 14.92 14.30 12.98
C VAL A 83 14.44 15.44 12.07
N SER A 84 15.19 16.54 12.01
CA SER A 84 14.86 17.66 11.11
C SER A 84 14.83 17.24 9.64
N ASN A 85 15.80 16.43 9.19
CA ASN A 85 15.85 15.90 7.84
C ASN A 85 14.65 14.97 7.54
N PHE A 86 14.31 14.07 8.47
CA PHE A 86 13.15 13.19 8.34
C PHE A 86 11.84 13.98 8.17
N LEU A 87 11.63 14.99 9.02
CA LEU A 87 10.46 15.86 8.94
C LEU A 87 10.44 16.63 7.62
N LYS A 88 11.56 17.26 7.24
CA LYS A 88 11.68 18.02 5.98
C LYS A 88 11.41 17.15 4.75
N ALA A 89 11.93 15.92 4.71
CA ALA A 89 11.71 14.99 3.61
C ALA A 89 10.22 14.64 3.48
N ASN A 90 9.55 14.32 4.60
CA ASN A 90 8.12 14.02 4.60
C ASN A 90 7.27 15.24 4.24
N THR A 91 7.57 16.42 4.77
CA THR A 91 6.89 17.67 4.41
C THR A 91 7.00 17.96 2.92
N ASN A 92 8.20 17.87 2.35
CA ASN A 92 8.42 18.06 0.91
C ASN A 92 7.67 17.01 0.07
N GLY A 93 7.62 15.75 0.54
CA GLY A 93 6.86 14.69 -0.10
C GLY A 93 5.35 14.95 -0.11
N VAL A 94 4.80 15.48 0.99
CA VAL A 94 3.39 15.88 1.07
C VAL A 94 3.11 17.03 0.11
N VAL A 95 3.95 18.07 0.09
CA VAL A 95 3.83 19.19 -0.87
C VAL A 95 3.86 18.68 -2.32
N LYS A 96 4.75 17.74 -2.63
CA LYS A 96 4.80 17.08 -3.95
C LYS A 96 3.54 16.27 -4.26
N THR A 97 2.94 15.64 -3.26
CA THR A 97 1.68 14.89 -3.42
C THR A 97 0.53 15.84 -3.72
N MET A 98 0.43 16.95 -3.00
CA MET A 98 -0.57 18.01 -3.24
C MET A 98 -0.42 18.63 -4.64
N SER A 99 0.81 18.89 -5.07
CA SER A 99 1.07 19.54 -6.36
C SER A 99 0.68 18.67 -7.56
N LYS A 100 0.62 17.33 -7.41
CA LYS A 100 0.10 16.44 -8.47
C LYS A 100 -1.36 16.77 -8.85
N MET A 101 -2.12 17.33 -7.91
CA MET A 101 -3.51 17.72 -8.08
C MET A 101 -3.68 19.24 -8.25
N GLY A 102 -2.57 19.98 -8.41
CA GLY A 102 -2.58 21.44 -8.53
C GLY A 102 -2.91 22.19 -7.22
N ILE A 103 -2.85 21.52 -6.07
CA ILE A 103 -3.16 22.14 -4.78
C ILE A 103 -1.91 22.81 -4.20
N SER A 104 -2.01 24.11 -3.94
CA SER A 104 -0.86 24.93 -3.48
C SER A 104 -0.84 25.20 -1.97
N THR A 105 -1.92 24.90 -1.23
CA THR A 105 -1.99 25.16 0.23
C THR A 105 -2.46 23.94 1.01
N VAL A 106 -1.86 23.72 2.19
CA VAL A 106 -2.24 22.59 3.08
C VAL A 106 -3.66 22.78 3.61
N ALA A 107 -4.11 24.03 3.81
CA ALA A 107 -5.46 24.33 4.26
C ALA A 107 -6.53 23.82 3.28
N SER A 108 -6.29 23.96 1.97
CA SER A 108 -7.18 23.41 0.93
C SER A 108 -7.07 21.90 0.78
N TYR A 109 -5.93 21.31 1.12
CA TYR A 109 -5.73 19.85 1.05
C TYR A 109 -6.39 19.11 2.22
N ARG A 110 -6.44 19.76 3.40
CA ARG A 110 -6.97 19.15 4.62
C ARG A 110 -8.45 18.83 4.48
N GLY A 111 -8.82 17.58 4.70
CA GLY A 111 -10.22 17.12 4.57
C GLY A 111 -10.74 17.08 3.13
N ALA A 112 -9.90 17.33 2.12
CA ALA A 112 -10.33 17.34 0.72
C ALA A 112 -10.52 15.93 0.12
N GLN A 113 -10.03 14.89 0.81
CA GLN A 113 -10.21 13.48 0.43
C GLN A 113 -9.83 13.18 -1.03
N ILE A 114 -8.68 13.69 -1.48
CA ILE A 114 -8.18 13.49 -2.85
C ILE A 114 -7.53 12.12 -3.00
N PHE A 115 -8.32 11.08 -2.71
CA PHE A 115 -7.92 9.68 -2.71
C PHE A 115 -9.06 8.80 -3.24
N GLU A 116 -8.69 7.60 -3.64
CA GLU A 116 -9.63 6.54 -4.00
C GLU A 116 -9.33 5.33 -3.12
N ALA A 117 -10.37 4.74 -2.54
CA ALA A 117 -10.28 3.50 -1.82
C ALA A 117 -10.41 2.33 -2.80
N ILE A 118 -9.55 1.32 -2.64
CA ILE A 118 -9.60 0.07 -3.39
C ILE A 118 -9.55 -1.06 -2.37
N GLY A 119 -10.53 -1.95 -2.41
CA GLY A 119 -10.62 -3.10 -1.51
C GLY A 119 -11.23 -2.80 -0.14
N LEU A 120 -11.88 -1.65 0.05
CA LEU A 120 -12.71 -1.36 1.24
C LEU A 120 -14.18 -1.44 0.87
N ASN A 121 -14.98 -2.13 1.68
CA ASN A 121 -16.42 -2.23 1.45
C ASN A 121 -17.12 -0.87 1.61
N LYS A 122 -18.30 -0.77 1.01
CA LYS A 122 -19.06 0.48 1.01
C LYS A 122 -19.48 0.93 2.42
N GLU A 123 -19.81 0.00 3.31
CA GLU A 123 -20.22 0.34 4.69
C GLU A 123 -19.13 1.11 5.45
N ILE A 124 -17.86 0.69 5.34
CA ILE A 124 -16.74 1.41 5.94
C ILE A 124 -16.55 2.76 5.28
N VAL A 125 -16.56 2.79 3.95
CA VAL A 125 -16.29 4.02 3.20
C VAL A 125 -17.35 5.07 3.50
N ASP A 126 -18.63 4.70 3.45
CA ASP A 126 -19.73 5.62 3.73
C ASP A 126 -19.68 6.18 5.16
N LYS A 127 -19.27 5.35 6.14
CA LYS A 127 -19.25 5.72 7.56
C LYS A 127 -18.00 6.47 8.00
N TYR A 128 -16.83 6.03 7.55
CA TYR A 128 -15.54 6.54 8.07
C TYR A 128 -14.80 7.40 7.06
N PHE A 129 -15.05 7.23 5.76
CA PHE A 129 -14.35 7.92 4.67
C PHE A 129 -15.34 8.57 3.69
N THR A 130 -16.47 9.07 4.21
CA THR A 130 -17.62 9.56 3.44
C THR A 130 -17.18 10.43 2.27
N ASN A 131 -17.77 10.22 1.08
CA ASN A 131 -17.42 10.83 -0.21
C ASN A 131 -16.13 10.34 -0.89
N THR A 132 -15.40 9.38 -0.31
CA THR A 132 -14.29 8.73 -1.01
C THR A 132 -14.83 7.73 -2.05
N ALA A 133 -14.31 7.76 -3.28
CA ALA A 133 -14.68 6.76 -4.27
C ALA A 133 -14.15 5.37 -3.89
N SER A 134 -14.99 4.34 -4.01
CA SER A 134 -14.59 2.93 -3.85
C SER A 134 -15.27 2.10 -4.94
N ARG A 135 -14.59 1.91 -6.07
CA ARG A 135 -15.15 1.21 -7.25
C ARG A 135 -14.99 -0.30 -7.17
N VAL A 136 -13.99 -0.76 -6.43
CA VAL A 136 -13.73 -2.17 -6.16
C VAL A 136 -13.83 -2.33 -4.66
N GLU A 137 -14.96 -2.87 -4.20
CA GLU A 137 -15.20 -3.14 -2.79
C GLU A 137 -14.32 -4.31 -2.28
N GLY A 138 -14.26 -4.49 -0.97
CA GLY A 138 -13.47 -5.56 -0.37
C GLY A 138 -13.76 -5.75 1.11
N ILE A 139 -12.74 -5.61 1.94
CA ILE A 139 -12.79 -5.97 3.35
C ILE A 139 -13.71 -5.07 4.16
N GLY A 140 -14.30 -5.64 5.21
CA GLY A 140 -15.11 -4.95 6.22
C GLY A 140 -14.38 -4.77 7.54
N MET A 141 -15.09 -4.31 8.57
CA MET A 141 -14.49 -3.91 9.86
C MET A 141 -13.86 -5.10 10.59
N ASP A 142 -14.49 -6.27 10.48
CA ASP A 142 -14.03 -7.48 11.16
C ASP A 142 -12.62 -7.90 10.70
N LEU A 143 -12.36 -7.84 9.39
CA LEU A 143 -11.05 -8.16 8.82
C LEU A 143 -10.01 -7.09 9.16
N ILE A 144 -10.36 -5.80 9.16
CA ILE A 144 -9.46 -4.73 9.63
C ILE A 144 -9.10 -4.94 11.10
N ALA A 145 -10.06 -5.35 11.93
CA ALA A 145 -9.83 -5.65 13.33
C ALA A 145 -9.03 -6.94 13.53
N GLU A 146 -9.17 -7.93 12.64
CA GLU A 146 -8.34 -9.13 12.61
C GLU A 146 -6.88 -8.79 12.26
N ASP A 147 -6.64 -8.01 11.21
CA ASP A 147 -5.29 -7.56 10.83
C ASP A 147 -4.63 -6.78 11.96
N ALA A 148 -5.35 -5.84 12.58
CA ALA A 148 -4.84 -5.09 13.73
C ALA A 148 -4.49 -5.99 14.92
N ARG A 149 -5.27 -7.07 15.14
CA ARG A 149 -4.99 -8.08 16.17
C ARG A 149 -3.81 -8.97 15.79
N ALA A 150 -3.64 -9.32 14.52
CA ALA A 150 -2.52 -10.11 14.04
C ALA A 150 -1.19 -9.36 14.20
N PHE A 151 -1.15 -8.08 13.82
CA PHE A 151 0.02 -7.22 14.08
C PHE A 151 0.31 -7.08 15.58
N HIS A 152 -0.72 -6.92 16.39
CA HIS A 152 -0.59 -6.85 17.84
C HIS A 152 -0.04 -8.16 18.43
N ALA A 153 -0.61 -9.32 18.04
CA ALA A 153 -0.15 -10.62 18.48
C ALA A 153 1.32 -10.85 18.11
N ASN A 154 1.72 -10.58 16.86
CA ASN A 154 3.12 -10.72 16.42
C ASN A 154 4.09 -9.87 17.27
N ALA A 155 3.67 -8.68 17.69
CA ALA A 155 4.50 -7.79 18.52
C ALA A 155 4.59 -8.21 20.01
N PHE A 156 3.59 -8.92 20.54
CA PHE A 156 3.50 -9.25 21.98
C PHE A 156 3.67 -10.74 22.30
N GLU A 157 3.57 -11.63 21.31
CA GLU A 157 3.79 -13.06 21.51
C GLU A 157 5.26 -13.36 21.80
N PRO A 158 5.55 -14.42 22.60
CA PRO A 158 6.92 -14.84 22.84
C PRO A 158 7.60 -15.19 21.53
N ARG A 159 8.75 -14.57 21.26
CA ARG A 159 9.55 -14.93 20.09
C ARG A 159 9.99 -16.39 20.20
N PRO A 160 9.81 -17.20 19.15
CA PRO A 160 10.17 -18.62 19.18
C PRO A 160 11.68 -18.86 19.27
N ASP A 161 12.50 -17.90 18.83
CA ASP A 161 13.96 -17.92 18.91
C ASP A 161 14.49 -16.53 19.27
N GLU A 162 15.39 -16.44 20.24
CA GLU A 162 16.06 -15.19 20.65
C GLU A 162 16.97 -14.64 19.54
N LYS A 163 17.41 -15.48 18.60
CA LYS A 163 18.21 -15.07 17.43
C LYS A 163 17.36 -14.50 16.29
N SER A 164 16.03 -14.64 16.34
CA SER A 164 15.17 -14.04 15.33
C SER A 164 15.26 -12.52 15.39
N ALA A 165 15.42 -11.89 14.22
CA ALA A 165 15.41 -10.44 14.09
C ALA A 165 14.10 -9.88 14.69
N PRO A 166 14.14 -8.68 15.31
CA PRO A 166 12.97 -8.10 15.95
C PRO A 166 11.87 -7.68 14.97
N LEU A 167 12.20 -7.55 13.68
CA LEU A 167 11.27 -7.21 12.60
C LEU A 167 11.49 -8.15 11.42
N ASP A 168 10.41 -8.44 10.70
CA ASP A 168 10.50 -9.16 9.44
C ASP A 168 11.31 -8.35 8.42
N PRO A 169 12.17 -8.99 7.61
CA PRO A 169 12.96 -8.32 6.59
C PRO A 169 12.11 -7.65 5.49
N GLY A 170 10.82 -8.01 5.42
CA GLY A 170 9.87 -7.59 4.40
C GLY A 170 10.31 -7.96 2.99
N GLY A 171 9.66 -7.32 2.04
CA GLY A 171 9.81 -7.60 0.60
C GLY A 171 8.87 -6.74 -0.25
N ILE A 172 8.16 -5.76 0.32
CA ILE A 172 7.20 -4.91 -0.39
C ILE A 172 7.86 -4.20 -1.59
N TYR A 173 9.03 -3.58 -1.38
CA TYR A 173 9.71 -2.81 -2.43
C TYR A 173 10.61 -3.65 -3.34
N GLN A 174 11.08 -4.80 -2.85
CA GLN A 174 12.01 -5.65 -3.60
C GLN A 174 11.77 -7.10 -3.23
N TRP A 175 11.75 -7.96 -4.25
CA TRP A 175 11.60 -9.40 -4.07
C TRP A 175 12.63 -9.97 -3.09
N ARG A 176 12.14 -10.78 -2.15
CA ARG A 176 12.93 -11.65 -1.28
C ARG A 176 12.33 -13.03 -1.27
N ALA A 177 13.15 -14.06 -1.02
CA ALA A 177 12.69 -15.45 -1.02
C ALA A 177 11.57 -15.73 0.00
N ASN A 178 11.64 -15.10 1.17
CA ASN A 178 10.66 -15.24 2.26
C ASN A 178 9.83 -13.96 2.49
N GLY A 179 9.76 -13.07 1.48
CA GLY A 179 9.04 -11.80 1.58
C GLY A 179 7.69 -11.83 0.86
N GLU A 180 7.12 -10.65 0.64
CA GLU A 180 5.94 -10.47 -0.19
C GLU A 180 6.17 -11.02 -1.59
N ARG A 181 5.10 -11.50 -2.22
CA ARG A 181 5.16 -12.11 -3.54
C ARG A 181 5.21 -11.03 -4.61
N HIS A 182 6.03 -11.25 -5.64
CA HIS A 182 6.16 -10.34 -6.79
C HIS A 182 5.80 -11.05 -8.08
N LEU A 183 5.10 -10.32 -8.95
CA LEU A 183 4.79 -10.77 -10.30
C LEU A 183 6.07 -11.10 -11.09
N PHE A 184 7.09 -10.26 -10.92
CA PHE A 184 8.43 -10.50 -11.46
C PHE A 184 9.34 -11.02 -10.36
N ASN A 185 9.87 -12.23 -10.56
CA ASN A 185 10.78 -12.89 -9.64
C ASN A 185 11.92 -13.54 -10.43
N PRO A 186 12.99 -14.02 -9.76
CA PRO A 186 14.15 -14.57 -10.46
C PRO A 186 13.80 -15.70 -11.44
N VAL A 187 12.80 -16.53 -11.12
CA VAL A 187 12.37 -17.64 -11.98
C VAL A 187 11.69 -17.11 -13.23
N THR A 188 10.71 -16.21 -13.11
CA THR A 188 9.99 -15.67 -14.27
C THR A 188 10.90 -14.84 -15.17
N ILE A 189 11.83 -14.06 -14.60
CA ILE A 189 12.83 -13.31 -15.34
C ILE A 189 13.77 -14.24 -16.11
N HIS A 190 14.28 -15.29 -15.45
CA HIS A 190 15.19 -16.24 -16.09
C HIS A 190 14.53 -16.95 -17.28
N LYS A 191 13.29 -17.44 -17.12
CA LYS A 191 12.55 -18.11 -18.19
C LYS A 191 12.31 -17.18 -19.39
N LEU A 192 11.93 -15.91 -19.16
CA LEU A 192 11.73 -14.96 -20.25
C LEU A 192 13.04 -14.67 -21.01
N GLN A 193 14.14 -14.45 -20.28
CA GLN A 193 15.46 -14.22 -20.87
C GLN A 193 15.92 -15.43 -21.69
N GLN A 194 15.76 -16.64 -21.16
CA GLN A 194 16.12 -17.87 -21.86
C GLN A 194 15.28 -18.06 -23.13
N ALA A 195 13.95 -17.95 -23.03
CA ALA A 195 13.04 -18.08 -24.16
C ALA A 195 13.40 -17.12 -25.29
N THR A 196 13.66 -15.85 -24.95
CA THR A 196 13.97 -14.82 -25.95
C THR A 196 15.34 -15.01 -26.59
N ARG A 197 16.36 -15.41 -25.80
CA ARG A 197 17.72 -15.63 -26.32
C ARG A 197 17.83 -16.86 -27.21
N GLN A 198 17.10 -17.93 -26.87
CA GLN A 198 17.15 -19.20 -27.58
C GLN A 198 16.09 -19.30 -28.69
N GLY A 199 15.12 -18.37 -28.73
CA GLY A 199 13.97 -18.48 -29.64
C GLY A 199 13.05 -19.63 -29.28
N ASP A 200 13.04 -20.07 -28.02
CA ASP A 200 12.31 -21.25 -27.56
C ASP A 200 10.90 -20.89 -27.08
N PHE A 201 9.90 -21.26 -27.89
CA PHE A 201 8.49 -21.03 -27.58
C PHE A 201 7.96 -21.92 -26.43
N ALA A 202 8.52 -23.10 -26.20
CA ALA A 202 8.12 -23.96 -25.08
C ALA A 202 8.52 -23.30 -23.75
N VAL A 203 9.74 -22.77 -23.67
CA VAL A 203 10.19 -21.99 -22.50
C VAL A 203 9.35 -20.72 -22.34
N PHE A 204 8.95 -20.07 -23.45
CA PHE A 204 8.03 -18.93 -23.38
C PHE A 204 6.66 -19.32 -22.80
N LYS A 205 6.12 -20.48 -23.17
CA LYS A 205 4.88 -21.00 -22.58
C LYS A 205 5.01 -21.26 -21.08
N GLU A 206 6.13 -21.80 -20.64
CA GLU A 206 6.39 -21.96 -19.20
C GLU A 206 6.43 -20.63 -18.46
N TYR A 207 7.08 -19.62 -19.04
CA TYR A 207 7.07 -18.26 -18.52
C TYR A 207 5.65 -17.71 -18.47
N SER A 208 4.89 -17.79 -19.57
CA SER A 208 3.53 -17.24 -19.62
C SER A 208 2.61 -17.94 -18.64
N ASN A 209 2.74 -19.26 -18.46
CA ASN A 209 1.95 -20.00 -17.48
C ASN A 209 2.30 -19.58 -16.05
N ALA A 210 3.59 -19.42 -15.74
CA ALA A 210 4.02 -18.94 -14.42
C ALA A 210 3.53 -17.51 -14.12
N ILE A 211 3.41 -16.66 -15.15
CA ILE A 211 2.86 -15.30 -15.02
C ILE A 211 1.32 -15.28 -14.98
N ASN A 212 0.67 -16.16 -15.72
CA ASN A 212 -0.79 -16.20 -15.90
C ASN A 212 -1.51 -17.02 -14.83
N ASP A 213 -0.84 -17.97 -14.17
CA ASP A 213 -1.39 -18.68 -13.01
C ASP A 213 -1.41 -17.76 -11.78
N GLN A 214 -2.24 -16.72 -11.87
CA GLN A 214 -2.50 -15.74 -10.82
C GLN A 214 -3.78 -16.05 -10.05
N SER A 215 -4.53 -17.07 -10.48
CA SER A 215 -5.81 -17.48 -9.89
C SER A 215 -5.69 -17.80 -8.39
N ARG A 216 -4.49 -18.19 -7.94
CA ARG A 216 -4.20 -18.56 -6.54
C ARG A 216 -3.48 -17.50 -5.72
N GLU A 217 -2.87 -16.50 -6.37
CA GLU A 217 -1.94 -15.58 -5.69
C GLU A 217 -2.36 -14.10 -5.78
N THR A 218 -3.48 -13.80 -6.46
CA THR A 218 -4.22 -12.53 -6.44
C THR A 218 -3.35 -11.26 -6.61
N PHE A 219 -2.46 -11.25 -7.60
CA PHE A 219 -1.58 -10.10 -7.86
C PHE A 219 -2.29 -8.90 -8.50
N THR A 220 -3.34 -9.14 -9.30
CA THR A 220 -3.97 -8.12 -10.13
C THR A 220 -5.48 -8.35 -10.27
N LEU A 221 -6.25 -7.29 -10.52
CA LEU A 221 -7.69 -7.38 -10.77
C LEU A 221 -8.02 -8.26 -11.99
N ARG A 222 -7.21 -8.20 -13.05
CA ARG A 222 -7.39 -9.06 -14.23
C ARG A 222 -7.22 -10.55 -13.92
N GLY A 223 -6.47 -10.90 -12.87
CA GLY A 223 -6.32 -12.28 -12.41
C GLY A 223 -7.59 -12.86 -11.77
N LEU A 224 -8.56 -12.00 -11.42
CA LEU A 224 -9.88 -12.40 -10.93
C LEU A 224 -10.90 -12.61 -12.05
N MET A 225 -10.49 -12.41 -13.31
CA MET A 225 -11.36 -12.49 -14.48
C MET A 225 -11.09 -13.77 -15.27
N GLU A 226 -12.14 -14.33 -15.83
CA GLU A 226 -12.13 -15.52 -16.68
C GLU A 226 -12.74 -15.20 -18.05
N PHE A 227 -12.20 -15.84 -19.09
CA PHE A 227 -12.83 -15.81 -20.41
C PHE A 227 -13.99 -16.80 -20.47
N LYS A 228 -15.19 -16.32 -20.81
CA LYS A 228 -16.36 -17.18 -21.05
C LYS A 228 -16.35 -17.69 -22.48
N PHE A 229 -15.98 -18.95 -22.66
CA PHE A 229 -15.92 -19.59 -23.98
C PHE A 229 -17.17 -20.38 -24.37
N GLU A 230 -18.19 -20.48 -23.50
CA GLU A 230 -19.37 -21.33 -23.70
C GLU A 230 -20.12 -21.02 -25.02
N GLU A 231 -20.20 -19.76 -25.40
CA GLU A 231 -20.86 -19.31 -26.65
C GLU A 231 -19.89 -19.20 -27.84
N SER A 232 -18.60 -19.53 -27.64
CA SER A 232 -17.56 -19.38 -28.64
C SER A 232 -17.22 -20.71 -29.32
N LYS A 233 -17.03 -20.68 -30.64
CA LYS A 233 -16.46 -21.82 -31.38
C LYS A 233 -14.96 -21.60 -31.58
N SER A 234 -14.17 -22.61 -31.25
CA SER A 234 -12.74 -22.59 -31.57
C SER A 234 -12.54 -22.54 -33.08
N ILE A 235 -11.65 -21.67 -33.55
CA ILE A 235 -11.24 -21.58 -34.95
C ILE A 235 -9.82 -22.11 -35.12
N PRO A 236 -9.45 -22.61 -36.32
CA PRO A 236 -8.07 -22.89 -36.67
C PRO A 236 -7.17 -21.66 -36.46
N ILE A 237 -5.92 -21.88 -36.03
CA ILE A 237 -4.96 -20.78 -35.79
C ILE A 237 -4.65 -19.99 -37.08
N ASP A 238 -4.75 -20.64 -38.23
CA ASP A 238 -4.52 -20.01 -39.54
C ASP A 238 -5.63 -19.02 -39.94
N GLU A 239 -6.80 -19.08 -39.28
CA GLU A 239 -7.86 -18.08 -39.43
C GLU A 239 -7.65 -16.85 -38.54
N VAL A 240 -6.71 -16.91 -37.58
CA VAL A 240 -6.35 -15.79 -36.72
C VAL A 240 -5.45 -14.83 -37.47
N GLU A 241 -5.59 -13.54 -37.17
CA GLU A 241 -4.72 -12.49 -37.71
C GLU A 241 -3.22 -12.83 -37.50
N PRO A 242 -2.37 -12.67 -38.53
CA PRO A 242 -0.98 -13.07 -38.44
C PRO A 242 -0.19 -12.21 -37.43
N ALA A 243 0.86 -12.80 -36.85
CA ALA A 243 1.70 -12.14 -35.86
C ALA A 243 2.26 -10.79 -36.36
N SER A 244 2.58 -10.67 -37.66
CA SER A 244 3.09 -9.44 -38.28
C SER A 244 2.12 -8.26 -38.21
N GLU A 245 0.81 -8.50 -38.14
CA GLU A 245 -0.20 -7.46 -37.96
C GLU A 245 -0.44 -7.16 -36.48
N ILE A 246 -0.50 -8.20 -35.64
CA ILE A 246 -0.69 -8.07 -34.19
C ILE A 246 0.42 -7.20 -33.57
N VAL A 247 1.69 -7.46 -33.92
CA VAL A 247 2.84 -6.74 -33.33
C VAL A 247 2.83 -5.23 -33.63
N LYS A 248 2.12 -4.78 -34.68
CA LYS A 248 1.98 -3.34 -34.97
C LYS A 248 1.24 -2.57 -33.87
N ARG A 249 0.44 -3.27 -33.07
CA ARG A 249 -0.27 -2.72 -31.90
C ARG A 249 0.65 -2.55 -30.69
N PHE A 250 1.80 -3.22 -30.66
CA PHE A 250 2.72 -3.13 -29.53
C PHE A 250 3.50 -1.81 -29.57
N LYS A 251 3.73 -1.25 -28.38
CA LYS A 251 4.51 -0.03 -28.15
C LYS A 251 5.51 -0.34 -27.03
N THR A 252 6.74 0.16 -27.15
CA THR A 252 7.81 -0.12 -26.18
C THR A 252 7.81 0.82 -24.97
N GLY A 253 6.79 1.69 -24.86
CA GLY A 253 6.79 2.83 -23.94
C GLY A 253 7.40 4.07 -24.58
#